data_AF-K4KPA6-F1
#
_entry.id   AF-K4KPA6-F1
#
_cell.length_a   1.000
_cell.length_b   1.000
_cell.length_c   1.000
_cell.angle_alpha   90.00
_cell.angle_beta   90.00
_cell.angle_gamma   90.00
#
_symmetry.space_group_name_H-M   'P 1'
#
loop_
_entity.id
_entity.type
_entity.pdbx_description
1 polymer ?
#
loop_
_entity_poly.entity_id
_entity_poly.type
_entity_poly.pdbx_seq_one_letter_code
_entity_poly.pdbx_strand_id
1 'polypeptide(L)'
;MKAQVEAAGGQIRLSEQGEYTDKPDVAIVVYGENPYAEWQGDINSLEYQPATRADIKLLSALKRDGIPVVSVFLSGRPLWVNAELNQSDAFVAAFLPGSEGAGVADVLLTDAEGRAQYDFVGKLSFSWPRDLSQVQLNVGDKEYDPLFAYGYGLSYGDTDTLADNLPEDRAAFATAMGPVPLGIFESRVLDPWSMYARTPEGRVAATTNSLSDAWISITGHDYLLQDDARRIAFTGRGKAAAQIASDMPVDFSGFVASDAALIMDLRVNQQPEGDVELGMHCLPDCAGAVSVTDAMAKKPAGQWQKFSVDMTCLVKAGLQADRVSAPFVLSSAGTLDISLANIQLMPGKASEADVRCSE
;
A
#
# COMPACT_ATOMS: atom_id res chain seq x y z
N MET A 1 -9.27 12.68 -22.10
CA MET A 1 -9.15 14.10 -21.69
C MET A 1 -8.29 14.90 -22.65
N LYS A 2 -6.99 14.61 -22.80
CA LYS A 2 -6.08 15.40 -23.67
C LYS A 2 -6.66 15.72 -25.05
N ALA A 3 -7.12 14.69 -25.77
CA ALA A 3 -7.69 14.84 -27.11
C ALA A 3 -8.88 15.83 -27.17
N GLN A 4 -9.79 15.79 -26.20
CA GLN A 4 -10.96 16.68 -26.17
C GLN A 4 -10.58 18.10 -25.78
N VAL A 5 -9.72 18.28 -24.77
CA VAL A 5 -9.26 19.61 -24.34
C VAL A 5 -8.52 20.32 -25.47
N GLU A 6 -7.61 19.63 -26.16
CA GLU A 6 -6.88 20.20 -27.30
C GLU A 6 -7.81 20.52 -28.48
N ALA A 7 -8.80 19.66 -28.77
CA ALA A 7 -9.79 19.91 -29.81
C ALA A 7 -10.70 21.12 -29.51
N ALA A 8 -10.96 21.39 -28.23
CA ALA A 8 -11.69 22.57 -27.78
C ALA A 8 -10.81 23.83 -27.63
N GLY A 9 -9.50 23.73 -27.92
CA GLY A 9 -8.55 24.85 -27.83
C GLY A 9 -8.07 25.18 -26.41
N GLY A 10 -8.30 24.28 -25.44
CA GLY A 10 -7.80 24.40 -24.07
C GLY A 10 -6.35 23.92 -23.91
N GLN A 11 -5.85 23.98 -22.67
CA GLN A 11 -4.53 23.50 -22.30
C GLN A 11 -4.64 22.40 -21.25
N ILE A 12 -3.74 21.41 -21.31
CA ILE A 12 -3.70 20.30 -20.36
C ILE A 12 -2.26 19.86 -20.17
N ARG A 13 -1.91 19.50 -18.93
CA ARG A 13 -0.62 18.93 -18.57
C ARG A 13 -0.83 17.69 -17.72
N LEU A 14 -0.02 16.66 -17.97
CA LEU A 14 0.11 15.50 -17.09
C LEU A 14 1.29 15.74 -16.15
N SER A 15 1.04 15.66 -14.84
CA SER A 15 2.08 15.55 -13.81
C SER A 15 1.52 14.66 -12.69
N GLU A 16 2.11 13.48 -12.52
CA GLU A 16 1.66 12.50 -11.51
C GLU A 16 1.89 13.03 -10.09
N GLN A 17 2.93 13.86 -9.89
CA GLN A 17 3.26 14.47 -8.60
C GLN A 17 2.57 15.83 -8.38
N GLY A 18 1.69 16.25 -9.30
CA GLY A 18 0.95 17.51 -9.19
C GLY A 18 1.80 18.76 -9.45
N GLU A 19 2.94 18.64 -10.12
CA GLU A 19 3.80 19.77 -10.44
C GLU A 19 3.22 20.63 -11.58
N TYR A 20 3.19 21.95 -11.37
CA TYR A 20 2.74 22.91 -12.37
C TYR A 20 3.63 24.17 -12.37
N THR A 21 3.69 24.84 -13.53
CA THR A 21 4.40 26.13 -13.70
C THR A 21 3.42 27.28 -13.65
N ASP A 22 2.32 27.13 -14.38
CA ASP A 22 1.21 28.05 -14.44
C ASP A 22 0.06 27.42 -13.64
N LYS A 23 -0.53 28.18 -12.72
CA LYS A 23 -1.59 27.67 -11.85
C LYS A 23 -2.80 27.27 -12.74
N PRO A 24 -3.26 26.01 -12.71
CA PRO A 24 -4.38 25.57 -13.52
C PRO A 24 -5.72 26.08 -12.95
N ASP A 25 -6.73 26.17 -13.82
CA ASP A 25 -8.10 26.50 -13.42
C ASP A 25 -8.74 25.37 -12.59
N VAL A 26 -8.35 24.13 -12.83
CA VAL A 26 -8.82 22.91 -12.16
C VAL A 26 -7.76 21.82 -12.27
N ALA A 27 -7.64 20.98 -11.24
CA ALA A 27 -6.87 19.74 -11.26
C ALA A 27 -7.81 18.53 -11.30
N ILE A 28 -7.70 17.71 -12.32
CA ILE A 28 -8.35 16.39 -12.36
C ILE A 28 -7.33 15.36 -11.89
N VAL A 29 -7.55 14.78 -10.71
CA VAL A 29 -6.62 13.86 -10.05
C VAL A 29 -7.17 12.44 -10.18
N VAL A 30 -6.49 11.61 -10.97
CA VAL A 30 -6.84 10.20 -11.17
C VAL A 30 -5.98 9.34 -10.26
N TYR A 31 -6.60 8.64 -9.33
CA TYR A 31 -5.90 7.80 -8.35
C TYR A 31 -6.80 6.63 -7.93
N GLY A 32 -6.24 5.64 -7.24
CA GLY A 32 -6.99 4.47 -6.88
C GLY A 32 -6.16 3.27 -6.44
N GLU A 33 -6.86 2.15 -6.26
CA GLU A 33 -6.21 0.88 -5.98
C GLU A 33 -5.31 0.43 -7.14
N ASN A 34 -4.18 -0.21 -6.82
CA ASN A 34 -3.42 -0.93 -7.84
C ASN A 34 -4.16 -2.20 -8.29
N PRO A 35 -3.87 -2.72 -9.49
CA PRO A 35 -4.51 -3.95 -9.98
C PRO A 35 -4.23 -5.16 -9.08
N TYR A 36 -5.26 -5.97 -8.84
CA TYR A 36 -5.19 -7.24 -8.12
C TYR A 36 -6.18 -8.26 -8.71
N ALA A 37 -5.99 -9.53 -8.37
CA ALA A 37 -6.91 -10.61 -8.74
C ALA A 37 -7.04 -11.62 -7.59
N GLU A 38 -8.25 -12.17 -7.42
CA GLU A 38 -8.57 -13.18 -6.42
C GLU A 38 -8.13 -12.78 -5.00
N TRP A 39 -7.53 -13.68 -4.24
CA TRP A 39 -7.10 -13.47 -2.84
C TRP A 39 -6.03 -12.39 -2.68
N GLN A 40 -5.35 -11.98 -3.76
CA GLN A 40 -4.37 -10.89 -3.69
C GLN A 40 -5.02 -9.51 -3.45
N GLY A 41 -6.34 -9.43 -3.60
CA GLY A 41 -7.15 -8.26 -3.27
C GLY A 41 -7.76 -8.32 -1.86
N ASP A 42 -7.45 -9.32 -1.04
CA ASP A 42 -7.94 -9.34 0.34
C ASP A 42 -7.25 -8.24 1.14
N ILE A 43 -8.04 -7.51 1.95
CA ILE A 43 -7.58 -6.36 2.72
C ILE A 43 -8.09 -6.47 4.16
N ASN A 44 -7.29 -5.98 5.09
CA ASN A 44 -7.60 -6.01 6.53
C ASN A 44 -8.10 -4.64 7.06
N SER A 45 -8.23 -3.65 6.18
CA SER A 45 -8.75 -2.31 6.48
C SER A 45 -9.51 -1.79 5.27
N LEU A 46 -10.63 -1.10 5.52
CA LEU A 46 -11.37 -0.38 4.48
C LEU A 46 -10.74 0.96 4.12
N GLU A 47 -9.76 1.43 4.89
CA GLU A 47 -9.10 2.70 4.61
C GLU A 47 -8.38 2.65 3.27
N TYR A 48 -8.53 3.69 2.46
CA TYR A 48 -7.72 3.86 1.27
C TYR A 48 -6.29 4.30 1.63
N GLN A 49 -5.28 3.58 1.12
CA GLN A 49 -3.85 3.83 1.37
C GLN A 49 -3.51 4.11 2.86
N PRO A 50 -3.85 3.20 3.80
CA PRO A 50 -3.67 3.44 5.23
C PRO A 50 -2.21 3.69 5.60
N ALA A 51 -1.29 3.05 4.86
CA ALA A 51 0.15 3.13 5.04
C ALA A 51 0.74 4.44 4.49
N THR A 52 0.58 4.73 3.21
CA THR A 52 1.29 5.85 2.54
C THR A 52 0.57 7.17 2.67
N ARG A 53 -0.77 7.15 2.60
CA ARG A 53 -1.60 8.34 2.43
C ARG A 53 -1.07 9.25 1.31
N ALA A 54 -0.63 8.67 0.20
CA ALA A 54 0.07 9.42 -0.83
C ALA A 54 -0.88 10.38 -1.54
N ASP A 55 -2.04 9.89 -1.96
CA ASP A 55 -2.96 10.68 -2.78
C ASP A 55 -3.61 11.79 -1.97
N ILE A 56 -3.98 11.54 -0.72
CA ILE A 56 -4.49 12.61 0.15
C ILE A 56 -3.48 13.74 0.35
N LYS A 57 -2.16 13.45 0.37
CA LYS A 57 -1.12 14.48 0.46
C LYS A 57 -1.08 15.32 -0.82
N LEU A 58 -1.22 14.68 -1.99
CA LEU A 58 -1.34 15.36 -3.28
C LEU A 58 -2.60 16.24 -3.34
N LEU A 59 -3.76 15.69 -3.01
CA LEU A 59 -5.04 16.42 -2.98
C LEU A 59 -4.97 17.62 -2.03
N SER A 60 -4.44 17.41 -0.82
CA SER A 60 -4.27 18.48 0.18
C SER A 60 -3.33 19.58 -0.30
N ALA A 61 -2.25 19.24 -1.03
CA ALA A 61 -1.33 20.22 -1.58
C ALA A 61 -2.02 21.10 -2.63
N LEU A 62 -2.75 20.50 -3.56
CA LEU A 62 -3.51 21.21 -4.59
C LEU A 62 -4.61 22.11 -3.99
N LYS A 63 -5.38 21.59 -3.04
CA LYS A 63 -6.43 22.35 -2.35
C LYS A 63 -5.87 23.52 -1.54
N ARG A 64 -4.71 23.33 -0.87
CA ARG A 64 -4.00 24.40 -0.16
C ARG A 64 -3.56 25.52 -1.10
N ASP A 65 -3.19 25.20 -2.33
CA ASP A 65 -2.81 26.19 -3.34
C ASP A 65 -4.06 26.87 -3.97
N GLY A 66 -5.25 26.52 -3.52
CA GLY A 66 -6.53 27.07 -3.95
C GLY A 66 -6.87 26.68 -5.39
N ILE A 67 -6.49 25.47 -5.79
CA ILE A 67 -6.86 24.87 -7.08
C ILE A 67 -8.09 23.98 -6.83
N PRO A 68 -9.19 24.14 -7.58
CA PRO A 68 -10.31 23.21 -7.54
C PRO A 68 -9.88 21.78 -7.93
N VAL A 69 -10.29 20.78 -7.16
CA VAL A 69 -9.87 19.39 -7.30
C VAL A 69 -11.05 18.50 -7.68
N VAL A 70 -10.96 17.86 -8.85
CA VAL A 70 -11.90 16.81 -9.29
C VAL A 70 -11.20 15.46 -9.17
N SER A 71 -11.63 14.66 -8.19
CA SER A 71 -11.12 13.30 -7.97
C SER A 71 -11.80 12.29 -8.88
N VAL A 72 -10.99 11.49 -9.60
CA VAL A 72 -11.44 10.30 -10.34
C VAL A 72 -10.84 9.07 -9.68
N PHE A 73 -11.66 8.37 -8.89
CA PHE A 73 -11.24 7.28 -8.04
C PHE A 73 -11.43 5.92 -8.71
N LEU A 74 -10.33 5.20 -8.93
CA LEU A 74 -10.29 3.87 -9.52
C LEU A 74 -10.25 2.81 -8.41
N SER A 75 -11.23 1.92 -8.37
CA SER A 75 -11.28 0.88 -7.34
C SER A 75 -12.13 -0.30 -7.78
N GLY A 76 -11.82 -1.48 -7.24
CA GLY A 76 -12.66 -2.67 -7.41
C GLY A 76 -13.85 -2.69 -6.44
N ARG A 77 -13.87 -1.81 -5.43
CA ARG A 77 -14.86 -1.81 -4.33
C ARG A 77 -14.97 -0.43 -3.66
N PRO A 78 -16.07 -0.14 -2.95
CA PRO A 78 -16.12 1.00 -2.03
C PRO A 78 -15.06 0.86 -0.94
N LEU A 79 -14.32 1.94 -0.69
CA LEU A 79 -13.35 2.08 0.39
C LEU A 79 -13.72 3.30 1.22
N TRP A 80 -13.25 3.34 2.47
CA TRP A 80 -13.38 4.52 3.31
C TRP A 80 -12.38 5.58 2.83
N VAL A 81 -12.93 6.68 2.31
CA VAL A 81 -12.21 7.77 1.61
C VAL A 81 -12.65 9.15 2.11
N ASN A 82 -13.09 9.26 3.37
CA ASN A 82 -13.62 10.52 3.92
C ASN A 82 -12.60 11.66 3.81
N ALA A 83 -11.32 11.37 4.05
CA ALA A 83 -10.26 12.36 3.94
C ALA A 83 -10.11 12.86 2.50
N GLU A 84 -10.10 11.95 1.53
CA GLU A 84 -9.99 12.27 0.11
C GLU A 84 -11.21 13.05 -0.40
N LEU A 85 -12.42 12.69 0.07
CA LEU A 85 -13.64 13.45 -0.18
C LEU A 85 -13.53 14.89 0.35
N ASN A 86 -13.08 15.08 1.60
CA ASN A 86 -12.88 16.41 2.18
C ASN A 86 -11.85 17.26 1.40
N GLN A 87 -10.90 16.65 0.69
CA GLN A 87 -9.90 17.35 -0.14
C GLN A 87 -10.31 17.49 -1.62
N SER A 88 -11.52 17.06 -1.98
CA SER A 88 -12.05 17.14 -3.34
C SER A 88 -13.20 18.15 -3.40
N ASP A 89 -13.32 18.88 -4.51
CA ASP A 89 -14.50 19.70 -4.83
C ASP A 89 -15.53 18.87 -5.62
N ALA A 90 -15.09 17.79 -6.28
CA ALA A 90 -15.94 16.76 -6.85
C ALA A 90 -15.24 15.39 -6.77
N PHE A 91 -16.01 14.32 -6.59
CA PHE A 91 -15.47 12.96 -6.47
C PHE A 91 -16.28 11.98 -7.32
N VAL A 92 -15.59 11.26 -8.21
CA VAL A 92 -16.18 10.29 -9.12
C VAL A 92 -15.63 8.89 -8.83
N ALA A 93 -16.51 7.97 -8.44
CA ALA A 93 -16.20 6.56 -8.39
C ALA A 93 -16.21 5.97 -9.81
N ALA A 94 -15.05 5.85 -10.43
CA ALA A 94 -14.90 5.37 -11.81
C ALA A 94 -14.70 3.85 -11.91
N PHE A 95 -14.59 3.17 -10.76
CA PHE A 95 -14.36 1.72 -10.64
C PHE A 95 -13.15 1.26 -11.47
N LEU A 96 -13.30 0.16 -12.23
CA LEU A 96 -12.28 -0.36 -13.16
C LEU A 96 -12.80 -0.26 -14.60
N PRO A 97 -12.65 0.90 -15.27
CA PRO A 97 -13.37 1.23 -16.51
C PRO A 97 -12.88 0.49 -17.77
N GLY A 98 -11.82 -0.31 -17.67
CA GLY A 98 -11.28 -1.07 -18.80
C GLY A 98 -10.51 -0.21 -19.80
N SER A 99 -10.50 -0.62 -21.07
CA SER A 99 -9.68 0.00 -22.13
C SER A 99 -10.16 1.38 -22.55
N GLU A 100 -11.46 1.67 -22.41
CA GLU A 100 -12.11 2.85 -22.98
C GLU A 100 -12.08 4.07 -22.04
N GLY A 101 -10.89 4.43 -21.55
CA GLY A 101 -10.71 5.56 -20.61
C GLY A 101 -11.16 6.93 -21.14
N ALA A 102 -11.43 7.04 -22.45
CA ALA A 102 -12.06 8.24 -23.04
C ALA A 102 -13.46 8.52 -22.48
N GLY A 103 -14.20 7.49 -22.06
CA GLY A 103 -15.53 7.64 -21.47
C GLY A 103 -15.56 8.49 -20.19
N VAL A 104 -14.45 8.56 -19.45
CA VAL A 104 -14.32 9.48 -18.32
C VAL A 104 -14.37 10.94 -18.80
N ALA A 105 -13.70 11.25 -19.91
CA ALA A 105 -13.69 12.61 -20.47
C ALA A 105 -15.05 12.99 -21.05
N ASP A 106 -15.75 12.04 -21.68
CA ASP A 106 -17.08 12.25 -22.27
C ASP A 106 -18.09 12.78 -21.24
N VAL A 107 -18.00 12.33 -19.98
CA VAL A 107 -18.86 12.83 -18.91
C VAL A 107 -18.29 14.10 -18.29
N LEU A 108 -17.01 14.12 -17.90
CA LEU A 108 -16.42 15.20 -17.10
C LEU A 108 -16.22 16.52 -17.87
N LEU A 109 -16.06 16.46 -19.19
CA LEU A 109 -15.76 17.63 -20.01
C LEU A 109 -16.98 18.07 -20.82
N THR A 110 -17.12 19.37 -21.02
CA THR A 110 -18.07 19.91 -22.00
C THR A 110 -17.55 19.72 -23.43
N ASP A 111 -18.44 19.87 -24.41
CA ASP A 111 -18.04 20.05 -25.80
C ASP A 111 -17.34 21.41 -26.02
N ALA A 112 -16.92 21.66 -27.26
CA ALA A 112 -16.27 22.91 -27.65
C ALA A 112 -17.19 24.14 -27.54
N GLU A 113 -18.51 23.94 -27.46
CA GLU A 113 -19.51 24.99 -27.26
C GLU A 113 -19.84 25.21 -25.76
N GLY A 114 -19.18 24.50 -24.85
CA GLY A 114 -19.38 24.61 -23.40
C GLY A 114 -20.64 23.91 -22.90
N ARG A 115 -21.21 22.96 -23.66
CA ARG A 115 -22.38 22.17 -23.26
C ARG A 115 -21.95 20.82 -22.71
N ALA A 116 -22.69 20.31 -21.73
CA ALA A 116 -22.49 18.94 -21.27
C ALA A 116 -22.72 17.96 -22.43
N GLN A 117 -21.77 17.05 -22.65
CA GLN A 117 -21.85 16.03 -23.70
C GLN A 117 -22.72 14.85 -23.25
N TYR A 118 -22.45 14.38 -22.02
CA TYR A 118 -23.16 13.31 -21.34
C TYR A 118 -23.34 13.65 -19.87
N ASP A 119 -24.38 13.12 -19.26
CA ASP A 119 -24.65 13.26 -17.82
C ASP A 119 -24.28 11.96 -17.07
N PHE A 120 -24.06 12.07 -15.76
CA PHE A 120 -23.91 10.93 -14.87
C PHE A 120 -25.25 10.20 -14.73
N VAL A 121 -25.26 8.91 -15.09
CA VAL A 121 -26.44 8.04 -14.97
C VAL A 121 -26.21 6.86 -14.02
N GLY A 122 -24.95 6.58 -13.68
CA GLY A 122 -24.58 5.49 -12.79
C GLY A 122 -25.12 5.70 -11.37
N LYS A 123 -25.60 4.62 -10.77
CA LYS A 123 -26.03 4.58 -9.36
C LYS A 123 -25.28 3.46 -8.65
N LEU A 124 -24.94 3.66 -7.38
CA LEU A 124 -24.18 2.72 -6.59
C LEU A 124 -24.88 1.37 -6.49
N SER A 125 -24.22 0.31 -6.96
CA SER A 125 -24.65 -1.08 -6.75
C SER A 125 -24.11 -1.68 -5.45
N PHE A 126 -23.25 -0.94 -4.73
CA PHE A 126 -22.70 -1.28 -3.42
C PHE A 126 -22.81 -0.05 -2.50
N SER A 127 -23.15 -0.28 -1.23
CA SER A 127 -23.18 0.79 -0.23
C SER A 127 -21.77 1.34 0.02
N TRP A 128 -21.64 2.65 0.21
CA TRP A 128 -20.37 3.28 0.52
C TRP A 128 -20.20 3.47 2.04
N PRO A 129 -19.11 3.00 2.65
CA PRO A 129 -18.93 3.08 4.11
C PRO A 129 -18.72 4.52 4.59
N ARG A 130 -19.34 4.87 5.73
CA ARG A 130 -19.10 6.14 6.46
C ARG A 130 -17.92 6.05 7.43
N ASP A 131 -17.61 4.84 7.90
CA ASP A 131 -16.51 4.58 8.80
C ASP A 131 -15.85 3.22 8.50
N LEU A 132 -14.68 3.02 9.09
CA LEU A 132 -13.82 1.87 8.84
C LEU A 132 -14.37 0.54 9.37
N SER A 133 -15.35 0.56 10.28
CA SER A 133 -15.93 -0.65 10.90
C SER A 133 -17.01 -1.31 10.07
N GLN A 134 -17.51 -0.62 9.04
CA GLN A 134 -18.59 -1.08 8.19
C GLN A 134 -18.13 -2.09 7.13
N VAL A 135 -17.47 -3.17 7.57
CA VAL A 135 -16.99 -4.28 6.72
C VAL A 135 -18.14 -5.15 6.16
N GLN A 136 -19.33 -5.06 6.77
CA GLN A 136 -20.57 -5.67 6.27
C GLN A 136 -21.65 -4.58 6.27
N LEU A 137 -21.95 -4.03 5.07
CA LEU A 137 -22.86 -2.89 4.91
C LEU A 137 -23.78 -3.10 3.70
N ASN A 138 -24.90 -3.77 3.91
CA ASN A 138 -25.79 -4.18 2.84
C ASN A 138 -27.18 -3.56 2.96
N VAL A 139 -27.77 -3.26 1.80
CA VAL A 139 -29.17 -2.82 1.75
C VAL A 139 -30.08 -3.88 2.36
N GLY A 140 -30.93 -3.46 3.29
CA GLY A 140 -31.82 -4.35 4.04
C GLY A 140 -31.26 -4.83 5.38
N ASP A 141 -30.01 -4.51 5.72
CA ASP A 141 -29.48 -4.75 7.06
C ASP A 141 -30.29 -3.96 8.11
N LYS A 142 -30.39 -4.53 9.32
CA LYS A 142 -31.14 -3.91 10.43
C LYS A 142 -30.55 -2.55 10.81
N GLU A 143 -29.22 -2.45 10.77
CA GLU A 143 -28.46 -1.23 11.03
C GLU A 143 -27.76 -0.84 9.73
N TYR A 144 -28.49 -0.09 8.89
CA TYR A 144 -28.01 0.37 7.60
C TYR A 144 -27.80 1.90 7.62
N ASP A 145 -26.56 2.31 7.89
CA ASP A 145 -26.16 3.72 7.99
C ASP A 145 -24.92 4.02 7.10
N PRO A 146 -25.04 3.94 5.77
CA PRO A 146 -23.94 4.19 4.84
C PRO A 146 -23.62 5.69 4.71
N LEU A 147 -22.43 6.04 4.21
CA LEU A 147 -22.16 7.41 3.74
C LEU A 147 -22.99 7.73 2.50
N PHE A 148 -22.96 6.81 1.54
CA PHE A 148 -23.79 6.83 0.35
C PHE A 148 -24.52 5.50 0.21
N ALA A 149 -25.84 5.55 0.24
CA ALA A 149 -26.67 4.35 0.18
C ALA A 149 -26.62 3.66 -1.19
N TYR A 150 -26.97 2.39 -1.22
CA TYR A 150 -27.27 1.67 -2.46
C TYR A 150 -28.26 2.49 -3.32
N GLY A 151 -27.97 2.63 -4.60
CA GLY A 151 -28.76 3.44 -5.54
C GLY A 151 -28.42 4.93 -5.54
N TYR A 152 -27.49 5.41 -4.69
CA TYR A 152 -27.02 6.79 -4.71
C TYR A 152 -26.22 7.11 -5.97
N GLY A 153 -26.28 8.36 -6.43
CA GLY A 153 -25.42 8.93 -7.46
C GLY A 153 -25.98 10.27 -7.87
N LEU A 154 -25.13 11.30 -7.98
CA LEU A 154 -25.54 12.61 -8.44
C LEU A 154 -25.49 12.69 -9.97
N SER A 155 -26.34 13.54 -10.53
CA SER A 155 -26.36 13.96 -11.94
C SER A 155 -26.15 15.48 -12.03
N TYR A 156 -25.87 16.00 -13.22
CA TYR A 156 -25.70 17.44 -13.40
C TYR A 156 -26.98 18.21 -13.06
N GLY A 157 -26.82 19.24 -12.24
CA GLY A 157 -27.94 20.05 -11.73
C GLY A 157 -28.54 19.54 -10.42
N ASP A 158 -28.14 18.36 -9.94
CA ASP A 158 -28.47 17.94 -8.58
C ASP A 158 -27.78 18.82 -7.54
N THR A 159 -28.38 18.89 -6.35
CA THR A 159 -27.77 19.58 -5.20
C THR A 159 -26.95 18.59 -4.41
N ASP A 160 -25.66 18.90 -4.22
CA ASP A 160 -24.84 18.18 -3.25
C ASP A 160 -25.24 18.58 -1.82
N THR A 161 -25.55 17.58 -1.01
CA THR A 161 -25.91 17.73 0.40
C THR A 161 -24.83 17.20 1.35
N LEU A 162 -23.75 16.66 0.81
CA LEU A 162 -22.62 16.20 1.59
C LEU A 162 -21.89 17.41 2.20
N ALA A 163 -21.40 17.26 3.43
CA ALA A 163 -20.61 18.30 4.07
C ALA A 163 -19.11 18.06 3.80
N ASP A 164 -18.35 19.13 3.58
CA ASP A 164 -16.90 19.10 3.34
C ASP A 164 -16.05 18.87 4.62
N ASN A 165 -16.65 18.28 5.66
CA ASN A 165 -16.03 18.05 6.96
C ASN A 165 -16.36 16.66 7.51
N LEU A 166 -16.37 15.66 6.63
CA LEU A 166 -16.60 14.28 7.00
C LEU A 166 -15.62 13.83 8.10
N PRO A 167 -16.06 13.02 9.08
CA PRO A 167 -15.16 12.51 10.12
C PRO A 167 -13.99 11.72 9.54
N GLU A 168 -12.78 12.01 10.03
CA GLU A 168 -11.53 11.33 9.64
C GLU A 168 -10.89 10.53 10.80
N ASP A 169 -11.64 10.27 11.88
CA ASP A 169 -11.10 9.73 13.13
C ASP A 169 -10.70 8.25 13.03
N ARG A 170 -9.42 8.02 12.74
CA ARG A 170 -8.78 6.69 12.78
C ARG A 170 -8.66 6.11 14.19
N ALA A 171 -8.56 6.95 15.23
CA ALA A 171 -8.30 6.50 16.60
C ALA A 171 -9.55 5.88 17.23
N ALA A 172 -10.74 6.45 16.94
CA ALA A 172 -12.01 5.84 17.31
C ALA A 172 -12.14 4.42 16.73
N PHE A 173 -11.73 4.22 15.48
CA PHE A 173 -11.72 2.92 14.84
C PHE A 173 -10.68 1.95 15.43
N ALA A 174 -9.43 2.40 15.61
CA ALA A 174 -8.37 1.59 16.21
C ALA A 174 -8.73 1.11 17.63
N THR A 175 -9.49 1.92 18.38
CA THR A 175 -10.00 1.53 19.71
C THR A 175 -11.04 0.42 19.62
N ALA A 176 -11.89 0.42 18.59
CA ALA A 176 -12.97 -0.55 18.40
C ALA A 176 -12.48 -1.90 17.84
N MET A 177 -11.51 -1.89 16.92
CA MET A 177 -10.99 -3.11 16.29
C MET A 177 -9.68 -3.63 16.90
N GLY A 178 -9.06 -2.86 17.81
CA GLY A 178 -7.73 -3.16 18.33
C GLY A 178 -6.62 -2.80 17.32
N PRO A 179 -5.36 -3.08 17.65
CA PRO A 179 -4.23 -2.75 16.79
C PRO A 179 -4.32 -3.50 15.44
N VAL A 180 -4.37 -2.75 14.35
CA VAL A 180 -4.42 -3.29 12.98
C VAL A 180 -2.99 -3.60 12.51
N PRO A 181 -2.69 -4.85 12.11
CA PRO A 181 -1.40 -5.19 11.51
C PRO A 181 -1.19 -4.46 10.18
N LEU A 182 0.05 -4.11 9.87
CA LEU A 182 0.44 -3.66 8.53
C LEU A 182 1.06 -4.80 7.76
N GLY A 183 0.35 -5.30 6.75
CA GLY A 183 0.88 -6.27 5.80
C GLY A 183 1.97 -5.66 4.91
N ILE A 184 3.07 -6.39 4.75
CA ILE A 184 4.18 -6.06 3.84
C ILE A 184 4.21 -7.08 2.68
N PHE A 185 3.98 -8.35 3.00
CA PHE A 185 3.88 -9.43 2.02
C PHE A 185 2.79 -10.42 2.46
N GLU A 186 1.72 -10.54 1.66
CA GLU A 186 0.61 -11.48 1.87
C GLU A 186 0.26 -12.10 0.50
N SER A 187 0.82 -13.27 0.19
CA SER A 187 0.85 -13.89 -1.15
C SER A 187 1.60 -13.10 -2.24
N ARG A 188 1.61 -11.78 -2.15
CA ARG A 188 2.34 -10.81 -2.96
C ARG A 188 2.95 -9.74 -2.07
N VAL A 189 3.89 -8.98 -2.62
CA VAL A 189 4.31 -7.72 -1.99
C VAL A 189 3.13 -6.76 -2.04
N LEU A 190 2.78 -6.18 -0.89
CA LEU A 190 1.70 -5.21 -0.79
C LEU A 190 2.21 -3.80 -1.10
N ASP A 191 1.30 -2.95 -1.57
CA ASP A 191 1.63 -1.58 -1.91
C ASP A 191 2.07 -0.79 -0.67
N PRO A 192 3.02 0.15 -0.80
CA PRO A 192 3.62 0.67 -2.03
C PRO A 192 4.89 -0.07 -2.50
N TRP A 193 5.20 -1.22 -1.91
CA TRP A 193 6.53 -1.81 -2.06
C TRP A 193 6.63 -2.75 -3.27
N SER A 194 7.86 -3.04 -3.64
CA SER A 194 8.23 -4.06 -4.61
C SER A 194 9.40 -4.89 -4.07
N MET A 195 9.54 -6.12 -4.53
CA MET A 195 10.66 -6.99 -4.15
C MET A 195 11.85 -6.78 -5.08
N TYR A 196 13.05 -6.71 -4.50
CA TYR A 196 14.30 -6.58 -5.22
C TYR A 196 15.36 -7.52 -4.66
N ALA A 197 16.28 -7.95 -5.51
CA ALA A 197 17.60 -8.38 -5.08
C ALA A 197 18.55 -7.18 -5.09
N ARG A 198 19.45 -7.13 -4.10
CA ARG A 198 20.59 -6.21 -4.07
C ARG A 198 21.87 -7.03 -4.00
N THR A 199 22.70 -6.89 -5.02
CA THR A 199 23.97 -7.58 -5.17
C THR A 199 25.09 -6.58 -5.41
N PRO A 200 26.36 -7.02 -5.45
CA PRO A 200 27.47 -6.15 -5.85
C PRO A 200 27.30 -5.53 -7.26
N GLU A 201 26.46 -6.11 -8.12
CA GLU A 201 26.17 -5.59 -9.47
C GLU A 201 25.07 -4.53 -9.50
N GLY A 202 24.31 -4.37 -8.42
CA GLY A 202 23.27 -3.35 -8.29
C GLY A 202 21.96 -3.88 -7.72
N ARG A 203 20.88 -3.12 -7.93
CA ARG A 203 19.51 -3.45 -7.52
C ARG A 203 18.75 -3.97 -8.74
N VAL A 204 18.16 -5.16 -8.62
CA VAL A 204 17.33 -5.77 -9.66
C VAL A 204 15.94 -6.06 -9.10
N ALA A 205 14.90 -5.60 -9.81
CA ALA A 205 13.52 -5.85 -9.41
C ALA A 205 13.11 -7.30 -9.73
N ALA A 206 12.45 -7.96 -8.79
CA ALA A 206 11.83 -9.26 -8.99
C ALA A 206 10.43 -9.06 -9.60
N THR A 207 10.39 -8.69 -10.89
CA THR A 207 9.15 -8.34 -11.61
C THR A 207 8.32 -9.56 -12.06
N THR A 208 8.87 -10.77 -11.94
CA THR A 208 8.18 -12.04 -12.20
C THR A 208 8.22 -12.92 -10.94
N ASN A 209 7.53 -14.06 -10.95
CA ASN A 209 7.64 -15.06 -9.87
C ASN A 209 9.03 -15.69 -9.75
N SER A 210 10.03 -15.26 -10.53
CA SER A 210 11.41 -15.75 -10.41
C SER A 210 12.44 -14.70 -10.80
N LEU A 211 13.32 -14.38 -9.86
CA LEU A 211 14.59 -13.70 -10.09
C LEU A 211 15.71 -14.66 -9.72
N SER A 212 16.70 -14.85 -10.59
CA SER A 212 17.87 -15.65 -10.26
C SER A 212 19.11 -15.03 -10.88
N ASP A 213 20.12 -14.79 -10.05
CA ASP A 213 21.45 -14.36 -10.48
C ASP A 213 22.55 -15.22 -9.80
N ALA A 214 23.81 -14.78 -9.87
CA ALA A 214 24.94 -15.54 -9.33
C ALA A 214 25.11 -15.44 -7.80
N TRP A 215 24.41 -14.52 -7.14
CA TRP A 215 24.48 -14.27 -5.69
C TRP A 215 23.24 -14.74 -4.96
N ILE A 216 22.06 -14.56 -5.57
CA ILE A 216 20.77 -14.81 -4.95
C ILE A 216 19.72 -15.27 -5.95
N SER A 217 18.84 -16.15 -5.51
CA SER A 217 17.63 -16.55 -6.21
C SER A 217 16.41 -16.25 -5.35
N ILE A 218 15.39 -15.62 -5.93
CA ILE A 218 14.10 -15.32 -5.32
C ILE A 218 13.04 -15.93 -6.23
N THR A 219 12.29 -16.92 -5.76
CA THR A 219 11.30 -17.66 -6.57
C THR A 219 9.98 -17.85 -5.82
N GLY A 220 8.89 -18.02 -6.55
CA GLY A 220 7.60 -18.45 -6.00
C GLY A 220 7.72 -19.80 -5.27
N HIS A 221 6.95 -19.95 -4.21
CA HIS A 221 6.89 -21.18 -3.43
C HIS A 221 5.50 -21.34 -2.83
N ASP A 222 5.06 -22.59 -2.67
CA ASP A 222 3.75 -22.90 -2.11
C ASP A 222 3.84 -23.05 -0.59
N TYR A 223 2.89 -22.44 0.13
CA TYR A 223 2.67 -22.62 1.56
C TYR A 223 1.23 -23.04 1.86
N LEU A 224 0.28 -22.11 1.81
CA LEU A 224 -1.16 -22.36 2.03
C LEU A 224 -1.92 -22.34 0.70
N LEU A 225 -1.50 -21.45 -0.21
CA LEU A 225 -1.99 -21.33 -1.58
C LEU A 225 -0.83 -21.51 -2.56
N GLN A 226 -1.14 -21.54 -3.85
CA GLN A 226 -0.11 -21.61 -4.89
C GLN A 226 0.65 -20.28 -4.97
N ASP A 227 1.99 -20.33 -4.99
CA ASP A 227 2.90 -19.17 -5.13
C ASP A 227 2.69 -18.06 -4.06
N ASP A 228 2.12 -18.39 -2.91
CA ASP A 228 1.84 -17.45 -1.81
C ASP A 228 3.05 -17.15 -0.91
N ALA A 229 4.18 -17.82 -1.16
CA ALA A 229 5.45 -17.61 -0.50
C ALA A 229 6.56 -17.24 -1.47
N ARG A 230 7.69 -16.79 -0.93
CA ARG A 230 8.94 -16.60 -1.68
C ARG A 230 10.05 -17.45 -1.10
N ARG A 231 10.66 -18.28 -1.93
CA ARG A 231 11.93 -18.96 -1.63
C ARG A 231 13.08 -18.02 -1.96
N ILE A 232 13.99 -17.83 -1.01
CA ILE A 232 15.17 -17.00 -1.12
C ILE A 232 16.40 -17.86 -0.84
N ALA A 233 17.25 -18.02 -1.85
CA ALA A 233 18.46 -18.82 -1.79
C ALA A 233 19.70 -17.97 -2.07
N PHE A 234 20.57 -17.82 -1.09
CA PHE A 234 21.87 -17.16 -1.17
C PHE A 234 22.95 -18.18 -1.53
N THR A 235 23.82 -17.84 -2.49
CA THR A 235 24.83 -18.78 -3.03
C THR A 235 26.12 -18.81 -2.22
N GLY A 236 26.32 -17.90 -1.26
CA GLY A 236 27.57 -17.75 -0.53
C GLY A 236 28.72 -17.12 -1.33
N ARG A 237 28.45 -16.57 -2.53
CA ARG A 237 29.47 -15.92 -3.37
C ARG A 237 29.96 -14.58 -2.82
N GLY A 238 29.21 -13.97 -1.92
CA GLY A 238 29.46 -12.66 -1.33
C GLY A 238 28.17 -12.05 -0.79
N LYS A 239 28.25 -10.88 -0.15
CA LYS A 239 27.07 -10.23 0.46
C LYS A 239 26.03 -9.87 -0.60
N ALA A 240 24.83 -10.38 -0.43
CA ALA A 240 23.65 -10.01 -1.19
C ALA A 240 22.46 -9.84 -0.23
N ALA A 241 21.37 -9.24 -0.72
CA ALA A 241 20.16 -9.06 0.05
C ALA A 241 18.91 -9.26 -0.81
N ALA A 242 17.88 -9.86 -0.22
CA ALA A 242 16.50 -9.73 -0.68
C ALA A 242 15.85 -8.59 0.11
N GLN A 243 15.20 -7.67 -0.59
CA GLN A 243 14.58 -6.50 0.03
C GLN A 243 13.17 -6.27 -0.54
N ILE A 244 12.24 -5.88 0.33
CA ILE A 244 10.96 -5.28 -0.06
C ILE A 244 11.13 -3.78 0.17
N ALA A 245 10.98 -2.98 -0.88
CA ALA A 245 11.29 -1.55 -0.84
C ALA A 245 10.39 -0.71 -1.74
N SER A 246 10.32 0.58 -1.43
CA SER A 246 9.63 1.62 -2.17
C SER A 246 10.54 2.85 -2.22
N ASP A 247 10.44 3.64 -3.28
CA ASP A 247 11.12 4.93 -3.35
C ASP A 247 10.36 6.02 -2.55
N MET A 248 9.11 5.74 -2.12
CA MET A 248 8.33 6.56 -1.20
C MET A 248 8.37 5.98 0.23
N PRO A 249 8.91 6.73 1.21
CA PRO A 249 8.99 6.25 2.59
C PRO A 249 7.62 6.22 3.28
N VAL A 250 7.47 5.29 4.22
CA VAL A 250 6.29 5.09 5.06
C VAL A 250 6.65 5.36 6.52
N ASP A 251 5.76 6.03 7.24
CA ASP A 251 5.94 6.33 8.67
C ASP A 251 5.47 5.14 9.52
N PHE A 252 6.42 4.49 10.19
CA PHE A 252 6.23 3.38 11.12
C PHE A 252 6.32 3.80 12.59
N SER A 253 6.37 5.10 12.90
CA SER A 253 6.52 5.59 14.27
C SER A 253 5.40 5.09 15.19
N GLY A 254 4.17 4.96 14.67
CA GLY A 254 3.03 4.38 15.41
C GLY A 254 3.22 2.90 15.77
N PHE A 255 3.93 2.13 14.94
CA PHE A 255 4.26 0.72 15.23
C PHE A 255 5.35 0.61 16.30
N VAL A 256 6.34 1.51 16.28
CA VAL A 256 7.34 1.59 17.35
C VAL A 256 6.68 1.96 18.69
N ALA A 257 5.78 2.95 18.69
CA ALA A 257 5.07 3.39 19.89
C ALA A 257 4.07 2.35 20.45
N SER A 258 3.75 1.31 19.68
CA SER A 258 2.81 0.26 20.07
C SER A 258 3.49 -1.09 20.32
N ASP A 259 4.80 -1.09 20.60
CA ASP A 259 5.60 -2.30 20.88
C ASP A 259 5.44 -3.37 19.78
N ALA A 260 5.49 -2.94 18.51
CA ALA A 260 5.30 -3.85 17.39
C ALA A 260 6.52 -4.76 17.15
N ALA A 261 6.25 -5.91 16.53
CA ALA A 261 7.28 -6.78 15.96
C ALA A 261 7.07 -6.94 14.45
N LEU A 262 8.18 -7.08 13.70
CA LEU A 262 8.17 -7.60 12.34
C LEU A 262 8.01 -9.12 12.43
N ILE A 263 6.92 -9.66 11.91
CA ILE A 263 6.57 -11.07 11.98
C ILE A 263 6.43 -11.64 10.57
N MET A 264 6.90 -12.88 10.38
CA MET A 264 6.77 -13.63 9.14
C MET A 264 6.58 -15.13 9.43
N ASP A 265 6.01 -15.85 8.46
CA ASP A 265 6.16 -17.29 8.37
C ASP A 265 7.49 -17.60 7.67
N LEU A 266 8.30 -18.45 8.30
CA LEU A 266 9.63 -18.84 7.86
C LEU A 266 9.72 -20.36 7.81
N ARG A 267 10.29 -20.86 6.70
CA ARG A 267 10.77 -22.23 6.57
C ARG A 267 12.27 -22.19 6.26
N VAL A 268 13.09 -22.78 7.11
CA VAL A 268 14.53 -22.92 6.83
C VAL A 268 14.75 -24.17 5.98
N ASN A 269 15.06 -24.00 4.69
CA ASN A 269 15.26 -25.10 3.76
C ASN A 269 16.69 -25.67 3.88
N GLN A 270 17.68 -24.78 3.99
CA GLN A 270 19.08 -25.05 4.31
C GLN A 270 19.52 -24.09 5.41
N GLN A 271 20.23 -24.61 6.42
CA GLN A 271 20.75 -23.81 7.52
C GLN A 271 21.79 -22.78 7.03
N PRO A 272 21.92 -21.62 7.69
CA PRO A 272 22.92 -20.63 7.34
C PRO A 272 24.34 -21.15 7.57
N GLU A 273 25.21 -21.00 6.57
CA GLU A 273 26.66 -21.22 6.67
C GLU A 273 27.43 -19.88 6.79
N GLY A 274 26.82 -18.89 7.43
CA GLY A 274 27.39 -17.56 7.65
C GLY A 274 26.40 -16.61 8.30
N ASP A 275 26.81 -15.36 8.51
CA ASP A 275 25.96 -14.36 9.15
C ASP A 275 24.73 -14.03 8.30
N VAL A 276 23.58 -13.93 8.98
CA VAL A 276 22.31 -13.51 8.41
C VAL A 276 21.84 -12.29 9.19
N GLU A 277 21.60 -11.19 8.48
CA GLU A 277 21.06 -9.96 9.03
C GLU A 277 19.65 -9.75 8.50
N LEU A 278 18.73 -9.39 9.40
CA LEU A 278 17.38 -8.93 9.05
C LEU A 278 17.22 -7.49 9.54
N GLY A 279 16.69 -6.63 8.69
CA GLY A 279 16.54 -5.23 9.02
C GLY A 279 15.61 -4.46 8.10
N MET A 280 15.70 -3.15 8.22
CA MET A 280 14.94 -2.16 7.47
C MET A 280 15.86 -1.04 6.99
N HIS A 281 15.52 -0.41 5.87
CA HIS A 281 16.14 0.83 5.41
C HIS A 281 15.16 2.00 5.48
N CYS A 282 15.70 3.20 5.65
CA CYS A 282 14.98 4.45 5.67
C CYS A 282 15.77 5.52 4.89
N LEU A 283 15.13 6.65 4.59
CA LEU A 283 15.73 7.72 3.81
C LEU A 283 16.03 8.96 4.66
N PRO A 284 17.02 9.79 4.31
CA PRO A 284 18.15 9.47 3.44
C PRO A 284 19.18 8.60 4.19
N ASP A 285 19.75 7.62 3.49
CA ASP A 285 20.92 6.81 3.92
C ASP A 285 20.89 6.31 5.38
N CYS A 286 19.76 5.74 5.81
CA CYS A 286 19.66 5.12 7.13
C CYS A 286 19.19 3.67 7.06
N ALA A 287 19.66 2.87 8.02
CA ALA A 287 19.36 1.46 8.12
C ALA A 287 19.43 1.02 9.58
N GLY A 288 18.57 0.08 9.97
CA GLY A 288 18.69 -0.65 11.22
C GLY A 288 18.58 -2.13 10.91
N ALA A 289 19.55 -2.92 11.34
CA ALA A 289 19.59 -4.35 11.12
C ALA A 289 20.14 -5.07 12.35
N VAL A 290 19.68 -6.30 12.56
CA VAL A 290 20.17 -7.17 13.62
C VAL A 290 20.57 -8.52 13.07
N SER A 291 21.54 -9.16 13.72
CA SER A 291 21.87 -10.55 13.43
C SER A 291 20.70 -11.44 13.84
N VAL A 292 20.29 -12.30 12.91
CA VAL A 292 19.24 -13.30 13.13
C VAL A 292 19.77 -14.73 13.00
N THR A 293 21.08 -14.90 12.78
CA THR A 293 21.74 -16.19 12.52
C THR A 293 21.37 -17.24 13.57
N ASP A 294 21.58 -16.95 14.86
CA ASP A 294 21.37 -17.91 15.94
C ASP A 294 19.89 -18.24 16.15
N ALA A 295 19.01 -17.25 15.98
CA ALA A 295 17.57 -17.44 16.11
C ALA A 295 17.04 -18.31 14.96
N MET A 296 17.54 -18.09 13.74
CA MET A 296 17.20 -18.87 12.56
C MET A 296 17.75 -20.29 12.64
N ALA A 297 18.99 -20.47 13.10
CA ALA A 297 19.64 -21.78 13.24
C ALA A 297 18.92 -22.70 14.25
N LYS A 298 18.19 -22.14 15.21
CA LYS A 298 17.37 -22.88 16.18
C LYS A 298 16.04 -23.37 15.59
N LYS A 299 15.59 -22.84 14.45
CA LYS A 299 14.35 -23.27 13.81
C LYS A 299 14.58 -24.63 13.13
N PRO A 300 13.70 -25.63 13.33
CA PRO A 300 13.77 -26.90 12.65
C PRO A 300 13.75 -26.74 11.12
N ALA A 301 14.69 -27.38 10.46
CA ALA A 301 14.76 -27.36 9.00
C ALA A 301 13.52 -28.00 8.38
N GLY A 302 13.05 -27.41 7.28
CA GLY A 302 11.98 -27.93 6.45
C GLY A 302 10.55 -27.75 6.97
N GLN A 303 10.36 -27.05 8.10
CA GLN A 303 9.04 -26.78 8.68
C GLN A 303 8.72 -25.28 8.67
N TRP A 304 7.47 -24.93 8.38
CA TRP A 304 6.95 -23.57 8.50
C TRP A 304 6.73 -23.20 9.96
N GLN A 305 7.24 -22.05 10.37
CA GLN A 305 7.15 -21.53 11.72
C GLN A 305 7.07 -20.01 11.72
N LYS A 306 6.48 -19.42 12.76
CA LYS A 306 6.61 -17.99 12.98
C LYS A 306 8.06 -17.63 13.29
N PHE A 307 8.51 -16.54 12.69
CA PHE A 307 9.78 -15.88 12.97
C PHE A 307 9.52 -14.39 13.19
N SER A 308 10.11 -13.80 14.22
CA SER A 308 9.86 -12.39 14.53
C SER A 308 11.05 -11.62 15.11
N VAL A 309 11.09 -10.33 14.78
CA VAL A 309 12.09 -9.37 15.28
C VAL A 309 11.36 -8.18 15.91
N ASP A 310 11.74 -7.83 17.12
CA ASP A 310 11.28 -6.63 17.83
C ASP A 310 11.67 -5.36 17.04
N MET A 311 10.72 -4.46 16.78
CA MET A 311 10.99 -3.19 16.09
C MET A 311 11.98 -2.31 16.85
N THR A 312 12.01 -2.38 18.18
CA THR A 312 12.91 -1.61 19.04
C THR A 312 14.37 -1.95 18.77
N CYS A 313 14.67 -3.21 18.43
CA CYS A 313 16.01 -3.61 17.99
C CYS A 313 16.48 -2.82 16.77
N LEU A 314 15.60 -2.68 15.76
CA LEU A 314 15.93 -2.01 14.51
C LEU A 314 16.14 -0.51 14.74
N VAL A 315 15.30 0.11 15.58
CA VAL A 315 15.44 1.52 15.98
C VAL A 315 16.74 1.74 16.74
N LYS A 316 17.07 0.89 17.72
CA LYS A 316 18.36 0.94 18.45
C LYS A 316 19.55 0.75 17.51
N ALA A 317 19.40 -0.05 16.45
CA ALA A 317 20.42 -0.28 15.43
C ALA A 317 20.55 0.85 14.39
N GLY A 318 19.72 1.91 14.46
CA GLY A 318 19.85 3.10 13.61
C GLY A 318 18.67 3.39 12.68
N LEU A 319 17.60 2.58 12.70
CA LEU A 319 16.40 2.83 11.91
C LEU A 319 15.69 4.12 12.35
N GLN A 320 15.39 5.00 11.39
CA GLN A 320 14.50 6.14 11.55
C GLN A 320 13.09 5.72 11.12
N ALA A 321 12.21 5.48 12.08
CA ALA A 321 10.90 4.89 11.83
C ALA A 321 9.93 5.84 11.11
N ASP A 322 10.15 7.15 11.13
CA ASP A 322 9.31 8.16 10.46
C ASP A 322 9.41 8.15 8.93
N ARG A 323 10.35 7.39 8.37
CA ARG A 323 10.66 7.43 6.93
C ARG A 323 11.26 6.14 6.38
N VAL A 324 10.62 5.01 6.68
CA VAL A 324 11.06 3.68 6.25
C VAL A 324 10.79 3.47 4.76
N SER A 325 11.84 3.19 3.99
CA SER A 325 11.76 2.92 2.53
C SER A 325 11.85 1.45 2.19
N ALA A 326 12.52 0.64 3.02
CA ALA A 326 12.55 -0.82 2.87
C ALA A 326 12.14 -1.48 4.19
N PRO A 327 10.86 -1.88 4.36
CA PRO A 327 10.37 -2.50 5.59
C PRO A 327 10.87 -3.92 5.82
N PHE A 328 11.55 -4.53 4.84
CA PHE A 328 12.16 -5.83 4.98
C PHE A 328 13.43 -5.90 4.14
N VAL A 329 14.55 -6.23 4.79
CA VAL A 329 15.84 -6.47 4.16
C VAL A 329 16.48 -7.68 4.84
N LEU A 330 16.58 -8.80 4.13
CA LEU A 330 17.30 -9.98 4.58
C LEU A 330 18.59 -10.10 3.77
N SER A 331 19.73 -10.17 4.46
CA SER A 331 21.03 -10.25 3.81
C SER A 331 21.90 -11.35 4.39
N SER A 332 22.72 -11.95 3.53
CA SER A 332 23.77 -12.88 3.94
C SER A 332 24.93 -12.84 2.96
N ALA A 333 26.12 -13.15 3.44
CA ALA A 333 27.29 -13.45 2.63
C ALA A 333 27.58 -14.96 2.51
N GLY A 334 26.98 -15.77 3.38
CA GLY A 334 27.09 -17.24 3.38
C GLY A 334 26.02 -17.90 2.53
N THR A 335 26.02 -19.23 2.50
CA THR A 335 24.92 -19.99 1.91
C THR A 335 23.73 -19.98 2.87
N LEU A 336 22.52 -19.83 2.32
CA LEU A 336 21.26 -19.86 3.06
C LEU A 336 20.13 -20.16 2.08
N ASP A 337 19.20 -21.03 2.44
CA ASP A 337 17.98 -21.27 1.65
C ASP A 337 16.78 -21.27 2.58
N ILE A 338 15.86 -20.33 2.37
CA ILE A 338 14.66 -20.18 3.17
C ILE A 338 13.44 -19.97 2.28
N SER A 339 12.25 -20.22 2.84
CA SER A 339 10.99 -19.74 2.29
C SER A 339 10.31 -18.82 3.29
N LEU A 340 9.71 -17.73 2.80
CA LEU A 340 9.05 -16.69 3.58
C LEU A 340 7.62 -16.46 3.09
N ALA A 341 6.69 -16.23 4.01
CA ALA A 341 5.32 -15.80 3.72
C ALA A 341 4.80 -14.86 4.83
N ASN A 342 3.68 -14.17 4.57
CA ASN A 342 2.92 -13.40 5.56
C ASN A 342 3.77 -12.44 6.41
N ILE A 343 4.57 -11.61 5.75
CA ILE A 343 5.42 -10.60 6.40
C ILE A 343 4.56 -9.40 6.79
N GLN A 344 4.56 -9.03 8.06
CA GLN A 344 3.71 -7.96 8.59
C GLN A 344 4.32 -7.31 9.84
N LEU A 345 3.94 -6.06 10.11
CA LEU A 345 4.15 -5.42 11.41
C LEU A 345 2.92 -5.66 12.29
N MET A 346 3.14 -6.29 13.44
CA MET A 346 2.08 -6.59 14.41
C MET A 346 2.31 -5.80 15.69
N PRO A 347 1.43 -4.86 16.06
CA PRO A 347 1.52 -4.14 17.33
C PRO A 347 1.38 -5.07 18.55
N GLY A 348 2.03 -4.70 19.66
CA GLY A 348 1.95 -5.40 20.95
C GLY A 348 2.63 -6.77 20.96
N LYS A 349 3.54 -7.03 20.01
CA LYS A 349 4.20 -8.33 19.82
C LYS A 349 5.71 -8.32 20.06
N ALA A 350 6.31 -7.20 20.43
CA ALA A 350 7.75 -7.11 20.72
C ALA A 350 8.21 -8.08 21.83
N SER A 351 7.44 -8.23 22.90
CA SER A 351 7.81 -9.08 24.05
C SER A 351 7.84 -10.57 23.73
N GLU A 352 7.09 -10.99 22.70
CA GLU A 352 6.98 -12.36 22.18
C GLU A 352 7.98 -12.65 21.04
N ALA A 353 8.79 -11.66 20.63
CA ALA A 353 9.65 -11.81 19.46
C ALA A 353 10.79 -12.83 19.65
N ASP A 354 11.15 -13.55 18.57
CA ASP A 354 12.29 -14.48 18.58
C ASP A 354 13.62 -13.75 18.78
N VAL A 355 13.78 -12.58 18.15
CA VAL A 355 14.93 -11.70 18.31
C VAL A 355 14.49 -10.44 19.05
N ARG A 356 15.03 -10.27 20.24
CA ARG A 356 14.77 -9.14 21.14
C ARG A 356 16.08 -8.51 21.55
N CYS A 357 16.06 -7.21 21.75
CA CYS A 357 17.20 -6.46 22.25
C CYS A 357 16.90 -6.15 23.71
N SER A 358 17.81 -6.50 24.61
CA SER A 358 17.69 -6.08 26.00
C SER A 358 17.53 -4.56 26.07
N GLU A 359 16.75 -4.09 27.04
CA GLU A 359 16.60 -2.66 27.33
C GLU A 359 17.93 -1.93 27.42
#